data_AF-X0SHB2-F1
#
_entry.id   AF-X0SHB2-F1
#
_cell.length_a   1.000
_cell.length_b   1.000
_cell.length_c   1.000
_cell.angle_alpha   90.00
_cell.angle_beta   90.00
_cell.angle_gamma   90.00
#
_symmetry.space_group_name_H-M   'P 1'
#
loop_
_entity.id
_entity.type
_entity.pdbx_description
1 polymer ?
#
loop_
_entity_poly.entity_id
_entity_poly.type
_entity_poly.pdbx_seq_one_letter_code
_entity_poly.pdbx_strand_id
1 'polypeptide(L)'
;MGSSGEEQRAFSIFDQWAKQIARVIDSESTLAAKTSSHAGMIGNAREAIIRNILQRFIPGGYEIGTGQIIDHLGKFSRQIDIVISRKDFPAILRFDGSKLYTVESVLASIEVKSNLDASSLEEALENCYSVGDLTFALSGPIEEIAKKRGLRHYKNGFVHDNPIETARWECNFRPASYIIGIKGYKSNCNSLKSAIYKWGSRIIDNRRSLELRHFPA
;
A
#
# COMPACT_ATOMS: atom_id res chain seq x y z
N MET A 1 -0.85 -33.73 -25.80
CA MET A 1 -2.13 -33.00 -25.68
C MET A 1 -2.74 -33.25 -24.31
N GLY A 2 -2.17 -32.64 -23.26
CA GLY A 2 -2.61 -32.90 -21.87
C GLY A 2 -2.38 -31.74 -20.89
N SER A 3 -1.98 -30.54 -21.37
CA SER A 3 -1.60 -29.42 -20.49
C SER A 3 -2.69 -28.37 -20.27
N SER A 4 -3.78 -28.35 -21.05
CA SER A 4 -4.77 -27.26 -21.01
C SER A 4 -5.88 -27.44 -19.95
N GLY A 5 -6.07 -28.65 -19.41
CA GLY A 5 -7.17 -28.97 -18.48
C GLY A 5 -6.83 -28.79 -16.98
N GLU A 6 -5.56 -28.90 -16.59
CA GLU A 6 -5.12 -28.73 -15.21
C GLU A 6 -4.86 -27.24 -14.87
N GLU A 7 -4.34 -26.46 -15.82
CA GLU A 7 -4.19 -24.99 -15.68
C GLU A 7 -5.54 -24.27 -15.56
N GLN A 8 -6.58 -24.74 -16.26
CA GLN A 8 -7.95 -24.19 -16.13
C GLN A 8 -8.61 -24.56 -14.80
N ARG A 9 -8.14 -25.61 -14.11
CA ARG A 9 -8.60 -26.01 -12.76
C ARG A 9 -7.86 -25.29 -11.64
N ALA A 10 -6.64 -24.81 -11.83
CA ALA A 10 -5.98 -23.95 -10.84
C ALA A 10 -6.65 -22.56 -10.73
N PHE A 11 -7.29 -22.10 -11.80
CA PHE A 11 -8.27 -20.99 -11.80
C PHE A 11 -9.55 -21.30 -10.97
N SER A 12 -9.61 -22.38 -10.17
CA SER A 12 -10.87 -22.95 -9.63
C SER A 12 -11.07 -22.99 -8.10
N ILE A 13 -10.17 -22.48 -7.25
CA ILE A 13 -10.49 -22.39 -5.79
C ILE A 13 -10.12 -21.06 -5.17
N PHE A 14 -8.96 -20.48 -5.53
CA PHE A 14 -8.57 -19.15 -5.05
C PHE A 14 -9.53 -18.07 -5.54
N ASP A 15 -9.98 -18.14 -6.80
CA ASP A 15 -10.97 -17.21 -7.34
C ASP A 15 -12.32 -17.35 -6.64
N GLN A 16 -12.75 -18.58 -6.35
CA GLN A 16 -13.99 -18.83 -5.64
C GLN A 16 -13.90 -18.31 -4.22
N TRP A 17 -12.79 -18.63 -3.53
CA TRP A 17 -12.49 -18.12 -2.21
C TRP A 17 -12.47 -16.58 -2.19
N ALA A 18 -11.76 -15.93 -3.12
CA ALA A 18 -11.69 -14.47 -3.22
C ALA A 18 -13.08 -13.86 -3.44
N LYS A 19 -13.92 -14.46 -4.30
CA LYS A 19 -15.31 -14.05 -4.51
C LYS A 19 -16.16 -14.19 -3.24
N GLN A 20 -15.99 -15.27 -2.46
CA GLN A 20 -16.72 -15.43 -1.19
C GLN A 20 -16.23 -14.44 -0.14
N ILE A 21 -14.92 -14.23 -0.03
CA ILE A 21 -14.34 -13.23 0.87
C ILE A 21 -14.85 -11.83 0.52
N ALA A 22 -14.92 -11.47 -0.75
CA ALA A 22 -15.48 -10.19 -1.18
C ALA A 22 -16.95 -10.02 -0.73
N ARG A 23 -17.76 -11.08 -0.81
CA ARG A 23 -19.14 -11.07 -0.30
C ARG A 23 -19.21 -10.93 1.21
N VAL A 24 -18.30 -11.58 1.95
CA VAL A 24 -18.19 -11.45 3.40
C VAL A 24 -17.84 -10.01 3.78
N ILE A 25 -16.84 -9.41 3.11
CA ILE A 25 -16.45 -8.01 3.32
C ILE A 25 -17.63 -7.07 3.07
N ASP A 26 -18.37 -7.26 1.97
CA ASP A 26 -19.53 -6.42 1.64
C ASP A 26 -20.67 -6.56 2.66
N SER A 27 -20.95 -7.80 3.10
CA SER A 27 -21.99 -8.10 4.08
C SER A 27 -21.68 -7.49 5.45
N GLU A 28 -20.46 -7.69 5.95
CA GLU A 28 -19.98 -7.11 7.21
C GLU A 28 -19.91 -5.58 7.15
N SER A 29 -19.46 -5.02 6.02
CA SER A 29 -19.46 -3.58 5.76
C SER A 29 -20.86 -2.98 5.80
N THR A 30 -21.86 -3.72 5.31
CA THR A 30 -23.27 -3.32 5.35
C THR A 30 -23.83 -3.40 6.77
N LEU A 31 -23.48 -4.45 7.52
CA LEU A 31 -23.88 -4.58 8.92
C LEU A 31 -23.31 -3.42 9.75
N ALA A 32 -22.00 -3.16 9.66
CA ALA A 32 -21.34 -2.07 10.37
C ALA A 32 -21.99 -0.70 10.08
N ALA A 33 -22.40 -0.45 8.84
CA ALA A 33 -23.08 0.77 8.44
C ALA A 33 -24.52 0.88 8.97
N LYS A 34 -25.17 -0.24 9.30
CA LYS A 34 -26.52 -0.29 9.89
C LYS A 34 -26.49 -0.22 11.41
N THR A 35 -25.43 -0.72 12.04
CA THR A 35 -25.31 -0.81 13.51
C THR A 35 -24.54 0.35 14.12
N SER A 36 -24.03 1.29 13.32
CA SER A 36 -23.33 2.49 13.79
C SER A 36 -23.74 3.71 12.97
N SER A 37 -23.96 4.84 13.65
CA SER A 37 -24.23 6.14 13.03
C SER A 37 -22.96 6.96 12.78
N HIS A 38 -21.81 6.55 13.31
CA HIS A 38 -20.55 7.30 13.23
C HIS A 38 -19.63 6.78 12.13
N ALA A 39 -19.34 7.62 11.13
CA ALA A 39 -18.53 7.26 9.96
C ALA A 39 -17.16 6.62 10.32
N GLY A 40 -16.49 7.14 11.34
CA GLY A 40 -15.19 6.60 11.79
C GLY A 40 -15.28 5.19 12.35
N MET A 41 -16.33 4.87 13.12
CA MET A 41 -16.52 3.50 13.62
C MET A 41 -16.78 2.51 12.49
N ILE A 42 -17.49 2.93 11.44
CA ILE A 42 -17.72 2.10 10.26
C ILE A 42 -16.41 1.88 9.49
N GLY A 43 -15.55 2.90 9.39
CA GLY A 43 -14.19 2.79 8.85
C GLY A 43 -13.34 1.76 9.61
N ASN A 44 -13.23 1.93 10.93
CA ASN A 44 -12.46 1.03 11.79
C ASN A 44 -12.92 -0.43 11.69
N ALA A 45 -14.25 -0.66 11.59
CA ALA A 45 -14.80 -2.00 11.41
C ALA A 45 -14.35 -2.62 10.07
N ARG A 46 -14.41 -1.85 8.97
CA ARG A 46 -13.96 -2.26 7.63
C ARG A 46 -12.47 -2.62 7.61
N GLU A 47 -11.65 -1.77 8.22
CA GLU A 47 -10.22 -2.01 8.36
C GLU A 47 -9.93 -3.28 9.16
N ALA A 48 -10.64 -3.49 10.28
CA ALA A 48 -10.49 -4.70 11.09
C ALA A 48 -10.83 -5.98 10.33
N ILE A 49 -11.91 -5.97 9.52
CA ILE A 49 -12.30 -7.12 8.69
C ILE A 49 -11.19 -7.47 7.69
N ILE A 50 -10.65 -6.47 6.98
CA ILE A 50 -9.58 -6.68 6.00
C ILE A 50 -8.32 -7.20 6.70
N ARG A 51 -7.93 -6.62 7.85
CA ARG A 51 -6.80 -7.11 8.65
C ARG A 51 -6.98 -8.57 9.06
N ASN A 52 -8.15 -8.94 9.55
CA ASN A 52 -8.45 -10.32 9.98
C ASN A 52 -8.36 -11.32 8.83
N ILE A 53 -8.79 -10.94 7.63
CA ILE A 53 -8.67 -11.78 6.43
C ILE A 53 -7.21 -11.96 6.04
N LEU A 54 -6.46 -10.86 5.97
CA LEU A 54 -5.04 -10.89 5.63
C LEU A 54 -4.25 -11.74 6.64
N GLN A 55 -4.58 -11.67 7.94
CA GLN A 55 -3.91 -12.44 8.99
C GLN A 55 -4.04 -13.95 8.82
N ARG A 56 -5.12 -14.41 8.17
CA ARG A 56 -5.32 -15.84 7.89
C ARG A 56 -4.55 -16.34 6.68
N PHE A 57 -4.15 -15.42 5.79
CA PHE A 57 -3.50 -15.76 4.52
C PHE A 57 -1.99 -15.49 4.54
N ILE A 58 -1.56 -14.44 5.26
CA ILE A 58 -0.17 -14.03 5.29
C ILE A 58 0.65 -14.97 6.22
N PRO A 59 1.85 -15.41 5.79
CA PRO A 59 2.70 -16.28 6.60
C PRO A 59 3.04 -15.71 7.98
N GLY A 60 3.28 -16.61 8.94
CA GLY A 60 3.51 -16.26 10.34
C GLY A 60 4.72 -15.35 10.62
N GLY A 61 5.69 -15.26 9.69
CA GLY A 61 6.85 -14.35 9.79
C GLY A 61 6.52 -12.87 9.60
N TYR A 62 5.28 -12.55 9.20
CA TYR A 62 4.80 -11.18 9.04
C TYR A 62 3.69 -10.88 10.04
N GLU A 63 3.54 -9.60 10.33
CA GLU A 63 2.44 -9.07 11.10
C GLU A 63 1.62 -8.06 10.29
N ILE A 64 0.37 -7.93 10.69
CA ILE A 64 -0.59 -6.99 10.12
C ILE A 64 -1.11 -6.13 11.25
N GLY A 65 -0.86 -4.82 11.17
CA GLY A 65 -1.30 -3.86 12.17
C GLY A 65 -1.71 -2.54 11.54
N THR A 66 -1.82 -1.50 12.37
CA THR A 66 -2.11 -0.11 11.97
C THR A 66 -1.10 0.81 12.66
N GLY A 67 -0.85 1.98 12.08
CA GLY A 67 -0.01 3.00 12.71
C GLY A 67 0.77 3.85 11.73
N GLN A 68 1.99 4.24 12.08
CA GLN A 68 2.84 5.08 11.23
C GLN A 68 4.14 4.39 10.88
N ILE A 69 4.77 4.86 9.81
CA ILE A 69 6.07 4.40 9.33
C ILE A 69 7.06 5.55 9.50
N ILE A 70 8.24 5.26 10.03
CA ILE A 70 9.34 6.22 10.20
C ILE A 70 10.56 5.81 9.39
N ASP A 71 11.25 6.79 8.82
CA ASP A 71 12.57 6.58 8.24
C ASP A 71 13.72 6.95 9.19
N HIS A 72 14.94 6.61 8.79
CA HIS A 72 16.14 6.91 9.56
C HIS A 72 16.48 8.41 9.66
N LEU A 73 15.81 9.27 8.87
CA LEU A 73 15.95 10.73 8.93
C LEU A 73 14.91 11.37 9.87
N GLY A 74 14.07 10.57 10.53
CA GLY A 74 13.05 11.03 11.47
C GLY A 74 11.76 11.52 10.78
N LYS A 75 11.57 11.23 9.50
CA LYS A 75 10.34 11.55 8.77
C LYS A 75 9.29 10.48 9.03
N PHE A 76 8.05 10.90 9.27
CA PHE A 76 6.91 10.03 9.50
C PHE A 76 5.97 10.03 8.30
N SER A 77 5.39 8.87 7.99
CA SER A 77 4.19 8.77 7.15
C SER A 77 2.96 9.36 7.87
N ARG A 78 1.87 9.52 7.14
CA ARG A 78 0.54 9.65 7.78
C ARG A 78 0.17 8.33 8.47
N GLN A 79 -0.92 8.32 9.23
CA GLN A 79 -1.46 7.07 9.77
C GLN A 79 -1.91 6.17 8.63
N ILE A 80 -1.50 4.91 8.70
CA ILE A 80 -1.77 3.85 7.73
C ILE A 80 -2.78 2.89 8.35
N ASP A 81 -3.88 2.67 7.66
CA ASP A 81 -4.96 1.78 8.09
C ASP A 81 -4.44 0.35 8.31
N ILE A 82 -3.67 -0.16 7.34
CA ILE A 82 -3.10 -1.50 7.39
C ILE A 82 -1.64 -1.47 6.94
N VAL A 83 -0.76 -1.95 7.83
CA VAL A 83 0.68 -2.14 7.58
C VAL A 83 0.97 -3.63 7.62
N ILE A 84 1.61 -4.16 6.57
CA ILE A 84 2.19 -5.49 6.55
C ILE A 84 3.69 -5.34 6.80
N SER A 85 4.16 -5.82 7.95
CA SER A 85 5.55 -5.68 8.40
C SER A 85 6.15 -7.04 8.75
N ARG A 86 7.47 -7.14 8.67
CA ARG A 86 8.21 -8.28 9.19
C ARG A 86 8.17 -8.31 10.73
N LYS A 87 8.02 -9.50 11.32
CA LYS A 87 8.05 -9.69 12.79
C LYS A 87 9.45 -9.77 13.38
N ASP A 88 10.46 -10.04 12.56
CA ASP A 88 11.86 -10.09 12.97
C ASP A 88 12.50 -8.69 13.06
N PHE A 89 11.71 -7.63 12.89
CA PHE A 89 12.11 -6.23 13.04
C PHE A 89 11.39 -5.60 14.24
N PRO A 90 12.04 -4.65 14.94
CA PRO A 90 11.40 -3.94 16.04
C PRO A 90 10.30 -3.02 15.54
N ALA A 91 9.19 -2.97 16.28
CA ALA A 91 8.14 -1.97 16.13
C ALA A 91 7.75 -1.45 17.51
N ILE A 92 7.52 -0.14 17.64
CA ILE A 92 7.13 0.47 18.91
C ILE A 92 5.61 0.40 19.03
N LEU A 93 5.11 -0.35 20.01
CA LEU A 93 3.69 -0.35 20.36
C LEU A 93 3.35 0.89 21.19
N ARG A 94 2.43 1.72 20.70
CA ARG A 94 1.94 2.91 21.38
C ARG A 94 0.73 2.57 22.27
N PHE A 95 0.43 3.46 23.22
CA PHE A 95 -0.66 3.26 24.18
C PHE A 95 -2.06 3.20 23.55
N ASP A 96 -2.24 3.80 22.37
CA ASP A 96 -3.49 3.74 21.60
C ASP A 96 -3.65 2.43 20.81
N GLY A 97 -2.70 1.49 20.95
CA GLY A 97 -2.68 0.22 20.25
C GLY A 97 -2.13 0.28 18.82
N SER A 98 -1.81 1.47 18.32
CA SER A 98 -1.13 1.63 17.03
C SER A 98 0.37 1.39 17.18
N LYS A 99 1.06 1.08 16.07
CA LYS A 99 2.50 0.85 16.06
C LYS A 99 3.27 1.91 15.28
N LEU A 100 4.53 2.09 15.63
CA LEU A 100 5.50 2.79 14.81
C LEU A 100 6.47 1.78 14.21
N TYR A 101 6.47 1.67 12.89
CA TYR A 101 7.31 0.75 12.11
C TYR A 101 8.47 1.49 11.47
N THR A 102 9.62 0.84 11.32
CA THR A 102 10.69 1.39 10.48
C THR A 102 10.37 1.10 9.01
N VAL A 103 10.73 2.00 8.09
CA VAL A 103 10.45 1.80 6.65
C VAL A 103 11.05 0.50 6.11
N GLU A 104 12.16 0.04 6.68
CA GLU A 104 12.84 -1.22 6.32
C GLU A 104 12.08 -2.48 6.75
N SER A 105 11.22 -2.39 7.77
CA SER A 105 10.44 -3.53 8.24
C SER A 105 9.17 -3.74 7.42
N VAL A 106 8.69 -2.71 6.73
CA VAL A 106 7.39 -2.70 6.07
C VAL A 106 7.49 -3.26 4.65
N LEU A 107 6.64 -4.23 4.35
CA LEU A 107 6.48 -4.78 3.00
C LEU A 107 5.42 -4.03 2.20
N ALA A 108 4.32 -3.68 2.87
CA ALA A 108 3.22 -3.01 2.21
C ALA A 108 2.41 -2.12 3.15
N SER A 109 1.85 -1.05 2.60
CA SER A 109 0.83 -0.20 3.20
C SER A 109 -0.48 -0.36 2.41
N ILE A 110 -1.61 -0.34 3.09
CA ILE A 110 -2.92 -0.44 2.44
C ILE A 110 -3.84 0.62 3.06
N GLU A 111 -4.37 1.48 2.20
CA GLU A 111 -5.43 2.43 2.53
C GLU A 111 -6.80 1.81 2.24
N VAL A 112 -7.75 1.95 3.17
CA VAL A 112 -9.10 1.41 3.03
C VAL A 112 -10.09 2.55 2.89
N LYS A 113 -10.72 2.65 1.71
CA LYS A 113 -11.81 3.59 1.46
C LYS A 113 -13.14 2.86 1.29
N SER A 114 -14.16 3.40 1.92
CA SER A 114 -15.51 2.84 1.88
C SER A 114 -16.16 3.02 0.51
N ASN A 115 -16.09 4.24 -0.01
CA ASN A 115 -16.39 4.58 -1.40
C ASN A 115 -15.13 5.23 -1.95
N LEU A 116 -14.74 4.89 -3.17
CA LEU A 116 -13.75 5.68 -3.89
C LEU A 116 -14.47 6.63 -4.86
N ASP A 117 -14.32 7.91 -4.59
CA ASP A 117 -14.65 9.05 -5.43
C ASP A 117 -13.38 9.90 -5.63
N ALA A 118 -13.48 11.03 -6.33
CA ALA A 118 -12.31 11.87 -6.58
C ALA A 118 -11.62 12.35 -5.30
N SER A 119 -12.39 12.71 -4.25
CA SER A 119 -11.85 13.25 -3.00
C SER A 119 -11.18 12.16 -2.16
N SER A 120 -11.88 11.05 -1.94
CA SER A 120 -11.35 9.93 -1.15
C SER A 120 -10.19 9.21 -1.85
N LEU A 121 -10.17 9.18 -3.18
CA LEU A 121 -9.00 8.71 -3.93
C LEU A 121 -7.81 9.64 -3.72
N GLU A 122 -8.03 10.95 -3.75
CA GLU A 122 -6.97 11.92 -3.54
C GLU A 122 -6.35 11.80 -2.14
N GLU A 123 -7.18 11.66 -1.11
CA GLU A 123 -6.71 11.36 0.26
C GLU A 123 -5.87 10.08 0.30
N ALA A 124 -6.34 9.03 -0.36
CA ALA A 124 -5.64 7.75 -0.42
C ALA A 124 -4.29 7.86 -1.15
N LEU A 125 -4.23 8.65 -2.23
CA LEU A 125 -2.99 8.94 -2.96
C LEU A 125 -2.02 9.77 -2.13
N GLU A 126 -2.48 10.77 -1.36
CA GLU A 126 -1.62 11.49 -0.42
C GLU A 126 -1.07 10.58 0.68
N ASN A 127 -1.85 9.58 1.13
CA ASN A 127 -1.36 8.61 2.09
C ASN A 127 -0.29 7.70 1.47
N CYS A 128 -0.53 7.16 0.27
CA CYS A 128 0.45 6.40 -0.50
C CYS A 128 1.74 7.20 -0.74
N TYR A 129 1.60 8.49 -1.11
CA TYR A 129 2.71 9.40 -1.28
C TYR A 129 3.50 9.53 0.01
N SER A 130 2.85 9.68 1.16
CA SER A 130 3.55 9.86 2.44
C SER A 130 4.47 8.69 2.79
N VAL A 131 4.15 7.48 2.32
CA VAL A 131 5.00 6.29 2.43
C VAL A 131 6.08 6.29 1.34
N GLY A 132 5.73 6.60 0.10
CA GLY A 132 6.68 6.65 -1.03
C GLY A 132 7.76 7.72 -0.89
N ASP A 133 7.50 8.74 -0.08
CA ASP A 133 8.38 9.87 0.20
C ASP A 133 9.30 9.62 1.43
N LEU A 134 9.23 8.45 2.06
CA LEU A 134 10.16 8.02 3.10
C LEU A 134 11.51 7.59 2.50
N THR A 135 12.57 7.72 3.30
CA THR A 135 13.93 7.36 2.88
C THR A 135 14.31 5.97 3.38
N PHE A 136 14.37 5.00 2.48
CA PHE A 136 14.87 3.67 2.81
C PHE A 136 16.37 3.73 3.08
N ALA A 137 16.85 3.19 4.22
CA ALA A 137 18.28 3.13 4.49
C ALA A 137 18.95 2.10 3.55
N LEU A 138 19.65 2.60 2.54
CA LEU A 138 20.44 1.77 1.64
C LEU A 138 21.82 1.59 2.27
N SER A 139 22.24 0.34 2.49
CA SER A 139 23.57 0.04 3.05
C SER A 139 24.26 -1.11 2.33
N GLY A 140 25.59 -1.06 2.34
CA GLY A 140 26.54 -2.10 1.94
C GLY A 140 26.12 -2.94 0.73
N PRO A 141 25.49 -4.11 0.93
CA PRO A 141 25.11 -5.01 -0.16
C PRO A 141 24.25 -4.35 -1.25
N ILE A 142 23.37 -3.41 -0.87
CA ILE A 142 22.45 -2.77 -1.82
C ILE A 142 23.22 -1.85 -2.77
N GLU A 143 24.23 -1.12 -2.27
CA GLU A 143 25.04 -0.23 -3.11
C GLU A 143 25.84 -1.01 -4.14
N GLU A 144 26.37 -2.18 -3.77
CA GLU A 144 27.10 -3.05 -4.70
C GLU A 144 26.19 -3.59 -5.79
N ILE A 145 24.96 -3.98 -5.45
CA ILE A 145 23.96 -4.43 -6.42
C ILE A 145 23.58 -3.27 -7.35
N ALA A 146 23.42 -2.05 -6.82
CA ALA A 146 23.10 -0.86 -7.61
C ALA A 146 24.18 -0.58 -8.66
N LYS A 147 25.46 -0.58 -8.23
CA LYS A 147 26.62 -0.39 -9.11
C LYS A 147 26.70 -1.46 -10.19
N LYS A 148 26.48 -2.74 -9.84
CA LYS A 148 26.45 -3.87 -10.80
C LYS A 148 25.35 -3.72 -11.86
N ARG A 149 24.26 -3.03 -11.53
CA ARG A 149 23.15 -2.71 -12.44
C ARG A 149 23.33 -1.37 -13.17
N GLY A 150 24.50 -0.74 -13.08
CA GLY A 150 24.79 0.53 -13.74
C GLY A 150 24.13 1.75 -13.10
N LEU A 151 23.59 1.63 -11.89
CA LEU A 151 23.07 2.79 -11.17
C LEU A 151 24.17 3.55 -10.44
N ARG A 152 24.02 4.87 -10.40
CA ARG A 152 24.88 5.80 -9.66
C ARG A 152 24.13 6.45 -8.51
N HIS A 153 24.84 6.78 -7.45
CA HIS A 153 24.25 7.44 -6.29
C HIS A 153 23.74 8.85 -6.67
N TYR A 154 22.53 9.19 -6.22
CA TYR A 154 21.92 10.50 -6.42
C TYR A 154 20.99 10.84 -5.24
N LYS A 155 21.26 11.97 -4.57
CA LYS A 155 20.58 12.37 -3.33
C LYS A 155 20.59 11.24 -2.30
N ASN A 156 19.43 10.71 -1.92
CA ASN A 156 19.27 9.64 -0.92
C ASN A 156 18.98 8.27 -1.58
N GLY A 157 19.35 8.10 -2.85
CA GLY A 157 19.03 6.90 -3.62
C GLY A 157 19.96 6.66 -4.81
N PHE A 158 19.46 5.94 -5.81
CA PHE A 158 20.21 5.56 -6.99
C PHE A 158 19.44 5.90 -8.27
N VAL A 159 20.16 6.37 -9.28
CA VAL A 159 19.61 6.71 -10.60
C VAL A 159 20.38 5.99 -11.70
N HIS A 160 19.66 5.53 -12.71
CA HIS A 160 20.20 4.99 -13.96
C HIS A 160 19.96 6.00 -15.10
N ASP A 161 20.79 6.00 -16.13
CA ASP A 161 20.62 6.90 -17.29
C ASP A 161 19.33 6.57 -18.08
N ASN A 162 18.90 5.31 -18.05
CA ASN A 162 17.57 4.87 -18.47
C ASN A 162 16.54 5.07 -17.32
N PRO A 163 15.54 5.96 -17.48
CA PRO A 163 14.52 6.22 -16.45
C PRO A 163 13.70 4.99 -16.04
N ILE A 164 13.53 4.01 -16.94
CA ILE A 164 12.81 2.76 -16.64
C ILE A 164 13.57 1.93 -15.61
N GLU A 165 14.91 1.91 -15.70
CA GLU A 165 15.74 1.17 -14.74
C GLU A 165 15.78 1.86 -13.38
N THR A 166 15.78 3.20 -13.36
CA THR A 166 15.57 3.98 -12.12
C THR A 166 14.23 3.61 -11.46
N ALA A 167 13.15 3.61 -12.23
CA ALA A 167 11.82 3.25 -11.74
C ALA A 167 11.76 1.82 -11.18
N ARG A 168 12.34 0.86 -11.90
CA ARG A 168 12.44 -0.54 -11.44
C ARG A 168 13.22 -0.65 -10.15
N TRP A 169 14.32 0.10 -10.03
CA TRP A 169 15.12 0.14 -8.82
C TRP A 169 14.34 0.69 -7.62
N GLU A 170 13.70 1.84 -7.79
CA GLU A 170 12.89 2.48 -6.75
C GLU A 170 11.74 1.59 -6.26
N CYS A 171 11.18 0.75 -7.12
CA CYS A 171 10.12 -0.19 -6.76
C CYS A 171 10.61 -1.43 -5.99
N ASN A 172 11.90 -1.78 -6.01
CA ASN A 172 12.39 -3.01 -5.36
C ASN A 172 12.61 -2.87 -3.84
N PHE A 173 12.84 -1.65 -3.36
CA PHE A 173 13.29 -1.39 -1.99
C PHE A 173 12.37 -0.41 -1.26
N ARG A 174 11.08 -0.41 -1.60
CA ARG A 174 10.07 0.38 -0.92
C ARG A 174 8.89 -0.49 -0.50
N PRO A 175 8.17 -0.12 0.56
CA PRO A 175 6.85 -0.67 0.81
C PRO A 175 5.94 -0.47 -0.41
N ALA A 176 5.27 -1.54 -0.86
CA ALA A 176 4.22 -1.41 -1.86
C ALA A 176 2.98 -0.76 -1.22
N SER A 177 2.42 0.27 -1.85
CA SER A 177 1.19 0.90 -1.35
C SER A 177 -0.01 0.41 -2.15
N TYR A 178 -1.12 0.08 -1.48
CA TYR A 178 -2.36 -0.35 -2.11
C TYR A 178 -3.54 0.50 -1.65
N ILE A 179 -4.56 0.63 -2.50
CA ILE A 179 -5.81 1.31 -2.16
C ILE A 179 -6.95 0.32 -2.36
N ILE A 180 -7.68 0.00 -1.29
CA ILE A 180 -8.87 -0.85 -1.34
C ILE A 180 -10.11 0.03 -1.24
N GLY A 181 -10.87 0.11 -2.34
CA GLY A 181 -12.22 0.66 -2.35
C GLY A 181 -13.26 -0.42 -2.20
N ILE A 182 -13.92 -0.55 -1.04
CA ILE A 182 -14.87 -1.65 -0.78
C ILE A 182 -16.03 -1.67 -1.77
N LYS A 183 -16.56 -0.49 -2.11
CA LYS A 183 -17.63 -0.34 -3.11
C LYS A 183 -17.11 -0.02 -4.52
N GLY A 184 -15.78 -0.12 -4.71
CA GLY A 184 -15.10 0.29 -5.94
C GLY A 184 -15.10 1.81 -6.16
N TYR A 185 -14.60 2.20 -7.34
CA TYR A 185 -14.64 3.58 -7.83
C TYR A 185 -15.99 3.80 -8.54
N LYS A 186 -16.80 4.75 -8.06
CA LYS A 186 -18.18 4.92 -8.55
C LYS A 186 -18.28 5.52 -9.95
N SER A 187 -17.26 6.21 -10.42
CA SER A 187 -17.27 6.87 -11.73
C SER A 187 -16.60 5.99 -12.81
N ASN A 188 -16.65 6.43 -14.06
CA ASN A 188 -16.01 5.72 -15.16
C ASN A 188 -14.47 5.81 -15.09
N CYS A 189 -13.79 4.96 -15.87
CA CYS A 189 -12.32 4.90 -15.92
C CYS A 189 -11.67 6.24 -16.32
N ASN A 190 -12.33 7.07 -17.15
CA ASN A 190 -11.79 8.38 -17.53
C ASN A 190 -11.81 9.37 -16.37
N SER A 191 -12.86 9.33 -15.55
CA SER A 191 -12.94 10.12 -14.31
C SER A 191 -11.86 9.71 -13.31
N LEU A 192 -11.61 8.40 -13.16
CA LEU A 192 -10.52 7.88 -12.33
C LEU A 192 -9.16 8.41 -12.80
N LYS A 193 -8.87 8.26 -14.10
CA LYS A 193 -7.64 8.79 -14.70
C LYS A 193 -7.52 10.29 -14.47
N SER A 194 -8.57 11.05 -14.73
CA SER A 194 -8.59 12.50 -14.55
C SER A 194 -8.30 12.89 -13.09
N ALA A 195 -8.85 12.16 -12.11
CA ALA A 195 -8.58 12.42 -10.70
C ALA A 195 -7.09 12.18 -10.36
N ILE A 196 -6.50 11.08 -10.84
CA ILE A 196 -5.07 10.79 -10.65
C ILE A 196 -4.19 11.87 -11.30
N TYR A 197 -4.51 12.29 -12.53
CA TYR A 197 -3.77 13.35 -13.22
C TYR A 197 -3.87 14.69 -12.47
N LYS A 198 -5.06 15.09 -12.04
CA LYS A 198 -5.26 16.33 -11.26
C LYS A 198 -4.47 16.31 -9.97
N TRP A 199 -4.49 15.19 -9.25
CA TRP A 199 -3.67 15.00 -8.05
C TRP A 199 -2.19 15.16 -8.37
N GLY A 200 -1.68 14.45 -9.39
CA GLY A 200 -0.28 14.50 -9.79
C GLY A 200 0.17 15.90 -10.22
N SER A 201 -0.63 16.60 -11.03
CA SER A 201 -0.37 18.00 -11.40
C SER A 201 -0.25 18.88 -10.18
N ARG A 202 -1.14 18.75 -9.20
CA ARG A 202 -1.08 19.53 -7.97
C ARG A 202 0.17 19.24 -7.12
N ILE A 203 0.63 17.99 -7.06
CA ILE A 203 1.90 17.64 -6.39
C ILE A 203 3.05 18.41 -7.04
N ILE A 204 3.12 18.41 -8.38
CA ILE A 204 4.15 19.09 -9.15
C ILE A 204 4.06 20.61 -8.99
N ASP A 205 2.85 21.19 -9.06
CA ASP A 205 2.60 22.62 -8.89
C ASP A 205 3.02 23.10 -7.49
N ASN A 206 2.84 22.26 -6.47
CA ASN A 206 3.31 22.49 -5.11
C ASN A 206 4.82 22.24 -4.93
N ARG A 207 5.57 22.04 -6.01
CA ARG A 207 7.02 21.78 -6.03
C ARG A 207 7.45 20.55 -5.22
N ARG A 208 6.54 19.58 -5.05
CA ARG A 208 6.85 18.28 -4.45
C ARG A 208 7.33 17.32 -5.53
N SER A 209 8.23 16.40 -5.17
CA SER A 209 8.74 15.38 -6.09
C SER A 209 7.66 14.36 -6.42
N LEU A 210 7.44 14.06 -7.69
CA LEU A 210 6.52 13.00 -8.11
C LEU A 210 7.23 11.99 -9.01
N GLU A 211 7.70 10.92 -8.39
CA GLU A 211 8.31 9.74 -9.01
C GLU A 211 7.35 8.53 -8.92
N LEU A 212 7.64 7.46 -9.67
CA LEU A 212 6.81 6.26 -9.69
C LEU A 212 6.62 5.62 -8.30
N ARG A 213 7.60 5.83 -7.39
CA ARG A 213 7.49 5.36 -6.01
C ARG A 213 6.37 5.98 -5.17
N HIS A 214 5.75 7.06 -5.62
CA HIS A 214 4.63 7.68 -4.89
C HIS A 214 3.27 7.11 -5.30
N PHE A 215 3.23 6.32 -6.37
CA PHE A 215 2.00 5.70 -6.84
C PHE A 215 1.78 4.34 -6.17
N PRO A 216 0.52 3.99 -5.91
CA PRO A 216 0.15 2.64 -5.48
C PRO A 216 0.48 1.61 -6.56
N ALA A 217 0.69 0.37 -6.13
CA ALA A 217 1.00 -0.79 -6.97
C ALA A 217 -0.22 -1.31 -7.73
#